data_AF-A0A957U2T0-F1
#
_entry.id   AF-A0A957U2T0-F1
#
_cell.length_a   1.000
_cell.length_b   1.000
_cell.length_c   1.000
_cell.angle_alpha   90.00
_cell.angle_beta   90.00
_cell.angle_gamma   90.00
#
_symmetry.space_group_name_H-M   'P 1'
#
loop_
_entity.id
_entity.type
_entity.pdbx_description
1 polymer ?
#
loop_
_entity_poly.entity_id
_entity_poly.type
_entity_poly.pdbx_seq_one_letter_code
_entity_poly.pdbx_strand_id
1 'polypeptide(L)'
;MVWNSEAVGGVENAGAGVKFASMDGGVHHLAAMMDGTGYEYPEGYGPNGLGLTDNNNGKIIASRTYFRPWDPPADGDENAWPGVAGTSHGMHTSSTAAGGCVDDVTYIGYEVGSMCGVAPKAYVMSYRVFYESVTSNGSFYTTEGIAALEDIVLDGADVVNNSWGGGPYSEGGAFDPLDTALINATKAGIFVSMSAGNSGPNLGTGDHPSSEYINVAASSTGGTLAAGRLGVKENPELQNLAYATSTFGGSLPLGQVLEYDYLPSMAVDPANVLGCDAWPADTFTGKAALISRGTCEFGVKVLNAEQAGAVFVIVYNHADGGDSLTNMAPGEVGGQVTIPSVFIGQTDGNALVANYTDNGAESAVLEFSTIAFQSGNTPDVIVGFSSRGPNVGNVLKPDIAAPGQNILAQGYTDGVTGEDRHLGYGQASGTSMASPHVAGTA
;
A
#
# COMPACT_ATOMS: atom_id res chain seq x y z
N MET A 1 -15.69 8.21 16.16
CA MET A 1 -14.60 7.22 16.20
C MET A 1 -14.97 6.13 17.19
N VAL A 2 -14.59 4.87 16.92
CA VAL A 2 -14.88 3.71 17.79
C VAL A 2 -14.43 3.96 19.24
N TRP A 3 -13.33 4.70 19.41
CA TRP A 3 -12.76 5.07 20.71
C TRP A 3 -13.58 6.05 21.56
N ASN A 4 -14.57 6.73 20.98
CA ASN A 4 -15.42 7.67 21.73
C ASN A 4 -16.49 6.95 22.57
N SER A 5 -16.55 5.62 22.50
CA SER A 5 -17.39 4.79 23.36
C SER A 5 -16.79 4.71 24.76
N GLU A 6 -17.60 5.03 25.79
CA GLU A 6 -17.19 4.86 27.19
C GLU A 6 -16.79 3.41 27.52
N ALA A 7 -17.36 2.42 26.83
CA ALA A 7 -17.05 1.01 27.01
C ALA A 7 -15.62 0.62 26.57
N VAL A 8 -15.03 1.41 25.67
CA VAL A 8 -13.68 1.16 25.12
C VAL A 8 -12.60 1.91 25.91
N GLY A 9 -12.99 2.91 26.71
CA GLY A 9 -12.08 3.66 27.58
C GLY A 9 -11.13 4.60 26.83
N GLY A 10 -11.47 5.00 25.61
CA GLY A 10 -10.63 5.83 24.75
C GLY A 10 -9.55 5.06 24.00
N VAL A 11 -8.79 5.77 23.15
CA VAL A 11 -7.71 5.17 22.34
C VAL A 11 -6.65 4.49 23.21
N GLU A 12 -6.36 5.05 24.38
CA GLU A 12 -5.36 4.52 25.32
C GLU A 12 -5.75 3.21 26.01
N ASN A 13 -7.00 2.76 25.89
CA ASN A 13 -7.48 1.50 26.49
C ASN A 13 -8.14 0.58 25.47
N ALA A 14 -8.29 1.02 24.21
CA ALA A 14 -9.00 0.30 23.19
C ALA A 14 -8.36 -1.07 22.89
N GLY A 15 -9.07 -2.14 23.23
CA GLY A 15 -8.61 -3.52 23.10
C GLY A 15 -7.77 -4.04 24.27
N ALA A 16 -7.63 -3.29 25.37
CA ALA A 16 -6.87 -3.77 26.53
C ALA A 16 -7.37 -5.14 27.01
N GLY A 17 -6.46 -6.12 27.11
CA GLY A 17 -6.78 -7.49 27.49
C GLY A 17 -7.23 -8.41 26.34
N VAL A 18 -7.59 -7.85 25.18
CA VAL A 18 -8.00 -8.61 23.99
C VAL A 18 -6.76 -9.17 23.30
N LYS A 19 -6.86 -10.40 22.79
CA LYS A 19 -5.80 -11.11 22.08
C LYS A 19 -6.17 -11.25 20.61
N PHE A 20 -5.56 -10.39 19.79
CA PHE A 20 -5.72 -10.37 18.35
C PHE A 20 -4.71 -11.31 17.67
N ALA A 21 -5.20 -12.29 16.92
CA ALA A 21 -4.41 -13.18 16.11
C ALA A 21 -4.37 -12.72 14.64
N SER A 22 -3.15 -12.72 14.09
CA SER A 22 -2.88 -12.49 12.67
C SER A 22 -2.39 -13.78 12.03
N MET A 23 -3.21 -14.36 11.16
CA MET A 23 -2.82 -15.50 10.33
C MET A 23 -2.45 -14.99 8.93
N ASP A 24 -1.17 -14.68 8.74
CA ASP A 24 -0.70 -13.90 7.59
C ASP A 24 0.81 -14.16 7.33
N GLY A 25 1.53 -13.20 6.72
CA GLY A 25 2.95 -13.24 6.42
C GLY A 25 3.88 -12.97 7.61
N GLY A 26 3.33 -12.78 8.81
CA GLY A 26 4.05 -12.51 10.04
C GLY A 26 4.02 -11.04 10.46
N VAL A 27 4.43 -10.79 11.70
CA VAL A 27 4.53 -9.46 12.33
C VAL A 27 5.98 -9.25 12.79
N HIS A 28 6.48 -8.03 12.68
CA HIS A 28 7.88 -7.72 12.97
C HIS A 28 8.02 -6.98 14.32
N HIS A 29 8.74 -7.56 15.28
CA HIS A 29 8.89 -6.99 16.63
C HIS A 29 9.60 -5.62 16.70
N LEU A 30 10.48 -5.32 15.74
CA LEU A 30 11.12 -3.99 15.62
C LEU A 30 10.20 -2.89 15.04
N ALA A 31 8.99 -3.24 14.59
CA ALA A 31 8.05 -2.27 14.08
C ALA A 31 7.54 -1.37 15.21
N ALA A 32 7.63 -0.04 15.05
CA ALA A 32 7.20 0.94 16.06
C ALA A 32 5.77 0.74 16.59
N MET A 33 4.79 0.40 15.75
CA MET A 33 3.41 0.10 16.19
C MET A 33 3.29 -1.26 16.89
N MET A 34 4.36 -2.03 16.98
CA MET A 34 4.45 -3.29 17.72
C MET A 34 5.36 -3.17 18.95
N ASP A 35 5.73 -1.95 19.35
CA ASP A 35 6.50 -1.75 20.58
C ASP A 35 5.75 -2.32 21.79
N GLY A 36 6.44 -3.19 22.52
CA GLY A 36 5.96 -3.85 23.71
C GLY A 36 6.30 -3.12 25.01
N THR A 37 6.92 -1.94 24.93
CA THR A 37 7.24 -1.13 26.11
C THR A 37 5.98 -0.87 26.94
N GLY A 38 6.03 -1.27 28.21
CA GLY A 38 4.91 -1.12 29.15
C GLY A 38 3.86 -2.22 29.10
N TYR A 39 4.04 -3.26 28.28
CA TYR A 39 3.21 -4.46 28.31
C TYR A 39 3.77 -5.53 29.25
N GLU A 40 2.87 -6.27 29.88
CA GLU A 40 3.17 -7.51 30.58
C GLU A 40 2.52 -8.67 29.84
N TYR A 41 3.17 -9.83 29.84
CA TYR A 41 2.57 -11.02 29.26
C TYR A 41 1.34 -11.47 30.07
N PRO A 42 0.24 -11.90 29.42
CA PRO A 42 -0.94 -12.38 30.13
C PRO A 42 -0.64 -13.61 31.00
N GLU A 43 -1.48 -13.85 32.00
CA GLU A 43 -1.39 -15.05 32.82
C GLU A 43 -1.43 -16.32 31.94
N GLY A 44 -0.51 -17.25 32.19
CA GLY A 44 -0.39 -18.50 31.42
C GLY A 44 0.55 -18.45 30.21
N TYR A 45 1.05 -17.27 29.80
CA TYR A 45 1.93 -17.13 28.62
C TYR A 45 3.41 -17.24 28.95
N GLY A 46 3.78 -17.28 30.24
CA GLY A 46 5.17 -17.28 30.67
C GLY A 46 5.87 -15.94 30.44
N PRO A 47 7.17 -15.84 30.77
CA PRO A 47 7.89 -14.57 30.81
C PRO A 47 8.23 -13.98 29.43
N ASN A 48 8.11 -14.77 28.35
CA ASN A 48 8.48 -14.37 26.99
C ASN A 48 7.36 -14.67 25.96
N GLY A 49 6.15 -14.99 26.43
CA GLY A 49 5.07 -15.42 25.54
C GLY A 49 5.20 -16.86 25.03
N LEU A 50 4.37 -17.20 24.06
CA LEU A 50 4.27 -18.54 23.47
C LEU A 50 5.03 -18.65 22.13
N GLY A 51 5.39 -19.87 21.76
CA GLY A 51 6.00 -20.19 20.47
C GLY A 51 7.46 -19.73 20.34
N LEU A 52 7.81 -19.15 19.18
CA LEU A 52 9.12 -18.61 18.84
C LEU A 52 9.32 -17.25 19.49
N THR A 53 9.88 -17.24 20.69
CA THR A 53 9.89 -16.06 21.56
C THR A 53 10.80 -14.91 21.12
N ASP A 54 11.68 -15.12 20.14
CA ASP A 54 12.60 -14.06 19.64
C ASP A 54 11.85 -12.90 18.98
N ASN A 55 10.59 -13.10 18.58
CA ASN A 55 9.72 -12.05 18.04
C ASN A 55 8.74 -11.49 19.08
N ASN A 56 8.72 -12.02 20.29
CA ASN A 56 7.77 -11.60 21.32
C ASN A 56 8.38 -10.47 22.15
N ASN A 57 7.55 -9.50 22.55
CA ASN A 57 8.02 -8.32 23.28
C ASN A 57 7.02 -7.78 24.32
N GLY A 58 5.94 -8.52 24.60
CA GLY A 58 4.87 -8.11 25.51
C GLY A 58 3.66 -7.53 24.79
N LYS A 59 3.86 -6.79 23.69
CA LYS A 59 2.79 -6.45 22.73
C LYS A 59 2.51 -7.66 21.83
N ILE A 60 3.57 -8.22 21.24
CA ILE A 60 3.52 -9.53 20.58
C ILE A 60 3.71 -10.60 21.66
N ILE A 61 2.68 -11.43 21.89
CA ILE A 61 2.63 -12.41 22.99
C ILE A 61 2.74 -13.87 22.55
N ALA A 62 2.61 -14.12 21.25
CA ALA A 62 2.80 -15.44 20.66
C ALA A 62 3.28 -15.27 19.22
N SER A 63 4.26 -16.08 18.80
CA SER A 63 4.74 -16.11 17.42
C SER A 63 4.97 -17.54 16.98
N ARG A 64 4.41 -17.95 15.84
CA ARG A 64 4.53 -19.30 15.28
C ARG A 64 4.70 -19.25 13.78
N THR A 65 5.39 -20.24 13.22
CA THR A 65 5.66 -20.37 11.78
C THR A 65 5.22 -21.73 11.27
N TYR A 66 4.64 -21.76 10.08
CA TYR A 66 4.12 -22.98 9.45
C TYR A 66 4.83 -23.23 8.12
N PHE A 67 6.10 -23.59 8.21
CA PHE A 67 6.93 -23.86 7.04
C PHE A 67 6.71 -25.27 6.50
N ARG A 68 6.68 -25.38 5.17
CA ARG A 68 6.44 -26.64 4.46
C ARG A 68 7.75 -27.40 4.39
N PRO A 69 7.83 -28.65 4.88
CA PRO A 69 9.09 -29.40 4.85
C PRO A 69 9.65 -29.64 3.44
N TRP A 70 8.77 -29.68 2.43
CA TRP A 70 9.13 -29.91 1.03
C TRP A 70 9.44 -28.62 0.26
N ASP A 71 9.13 -27.46 0.82
CA ASP A 71 9.36 -26.14 0.22
C ASP A 71 9.64 -25.12 1.33
N PRO A 72 10.81 -25.25 1.98
CA PRO A 72 11.18 -24.43 3.13
C PRO A 72 11.38 -22.96 2.75
N PRO A 73 11.50 -22.05 3.73
CA PRO A 73 11.76 -20.65 3.47
C PRO A 73 13.05 -20.45 2.67
N ALA A 74 13.06 -19.43 1.83
CA ALA A 74 14.26 -18.94 1.19
C ALA A 74 15.21 -18.32 2.23
N ASP A 75 16.50 -18.26 1.87
CA ASP A 75 17.54 -17.67 2.72
C ASP A 75 17.14 -16.26 3.19
N GLY A 76 17.14 -16.06 4.51
CA GLY A 76 16.79 -14.78 5.13
C GLY A 76 15.29 -14.58 5.37
N ASP A 77 14.47 -15.62 5.23
CA ASP A 77 13.03 -15.61 5.53
C ASP A 77 12.60 -16.71 6.53
N GLU A 78 13.55 -17.32 7.25
CA GLU A 78 13.34 -18.41 8.21
C GLU A 78 12.84 -17.94 9.59
N ASN A 79 12.85 -16.63 9.83
CA ASN A 79 12.49 -16.04 11.12
C ASN A 79 10.99 -16.13 11.41
N ALA A 80 10.61 -15.87 12.67
CA ALA A 80 9.20 -15.76 13.06
C ALA A 80 8.52 -14.48 12.53
N TRP A 81 9.30 -13.49 12.10
CA TRP A 81 8.87 -12.27 11.42
C TRP A 81 9.17 -12.34 9.91
N PRO A 82 8.52 -11.52 9.06
CA PRO A 82 8.87 -11.44 7.65
C PRO A 82 10.30 -10.92 7.50
N GLY A 83 11.14 -11.69 6.81
CA GLY A 83 12.53 -11.33 6.54
C GLY A 83 12.69 -10.51 5.26
N VAL A 84 13.87 -10.56 4.67
CA VAL A 84 14.26 -9.74 3.49
C VAL A 84 13.28 -9.94 2.33
N ALA A 85 12.94 -11.20 2.03
CA ALA A 85 12.04 -11.57 0.95
C ALA A 85 10.58 -11.75 1.40
N GLY A 86 10.34 -11.93 2.71
CA GLY A 86 9.00 -12.15 3.27
C GLY A 86 8.06 -10.97 3.06
N THR A 87 6.76 -11.20 2.92
CA THR A 87 5.79 -10.13 2.61
C THR A 87 5.54 -9.18 3.80
N SER A 88 5.36 -7.88 3.52
CA SER A 88 4.93 -6.88 4.52
C SER A 88 3.43 -6.97 4.85
N HIS A 89 2.69 -7.85 4.17
CA HIS A 89 1.24 -7.93 4.25
C HIS A 89 0.73 -8.12 5.68
N GLY A 90 1.28 -9.10 6.42
CA GLY A 90 0.90 -9.37 7.81
C GLY A 90 1.23 -8.23 8.77
N MET A 91 2.33 -7.52 8.53
CA MET A 91 2.70 -6.33 9.30
C MET A 91 1.70 -5.18 9.07
N HIS A 92 1.29 -4.98 7.82
CA HIS A 92 0.33 -3.95 7.44
C HIS A 92 -1.07 -4.24 7.99
N THR A 93 -1.56 -5.47 7.87
CA THR A 93 -2.88 -5.86 8.39
C THR A 93 -2.91 -5.85 9.92
N SER A 94 -1.85 -6.33 10.58
CA SER A 94 -1.78 -6.35 12.05
C SER A 94 -1.64 -4.96 12.64
N SER A 95 -0.87 -4.06 12.01
CA SER A 95 -0.77 -2.66 12.46
C SER A 95 -2.08 -1.90 12.25
N THR A 96 -2.83 -2.19 11.18
CA THR A 96 -4.19 -1.67 10.98
C THR A 96 -5.14 -2.09 12.10
N ALA A 97 -5.14 -3.37 12.49
CA ALA A 97 -6.06 -3.88 13.51
C ALA A 97 -5.65 -3.47 14.93
N ALA A 98 -4.40 -3.74 15.30
CA ALA A 98 -3.96 -3.73 16.69
C ALA A 98 -2.62 -3.01 16.90
N GLY A 99 -2.16 -2.21 15.94
CA GLY A 99 -0.93 -1.43 16.09
C GLY A 99 -1.07 -0.37 17.19
N GLY A 100 -0.08 -0.29 18.07
CA GLY A 100 0.05 0.79 19.06
C GLY A 100 0.15 2.16 18.39
N CYS A 101 -0.15 3.20 19.16
CA CYS A 101 -0.05 4.57 18.69
C CYS A 101 1.41 4.99 18.53
N VAL A 102 1.73 5.58 17.38
CA VAL A 102 3.02 6.19 17.09
C VAL A 102 2.77 7.65 16.72
N ASP A 103 3.52 8.54 17.36
CA ASP A 103 3.52 9.97 17.05
C ASP A 103 4.51 10.29 15.93
N ASP A 104 4.35 11.47 15.31
CA ASP A 104 5.27 11.99 14.29
C ASP A 104 5.50 11.04 13.09
N VAL A 105 4.45 10.31 12.69
CA VAL A 105 4.50 9.45 11.50
C VAL A 105 4.72 10.31 10.27
N THR A 106 5.66 9.88 9.43
CA THR A 106 5.92 10.49 8.12
C THR A 106 5.71 9.47 7.02
N TYR A 107 5.17 9.92 5.88
CA TYR A 107 4.99 9.12 4.68
C TYR A 107 5.46 9.91 3.47
N ILE A 108 6.56 9.48 2.84
CA ILE A 108 7.15 10.17 1.67
C ILE A 108 7.28 11.68 1.93
N GLY A 109 7.89 12.05 3.06
CA GLY A 109 8.09 13.45 3.47
C GLY A 109 6.84 14.19 3.98
N TYR A 110 5.64 13.61 3.91
CA TYR A 110 4.42 14.19 4.47
C TYR A 110 4.32 13.88 5.96
N GLU A 111 4.08 14.90 6.78
CA GLU A 111 3.82 14.76 8.21
C GLU A 111 2.38 14.28 8.43
N VAL A 112 2.20 12.99 8.69
CA VAL A 112 0.91 12.37 8.99
C VAL A 112 0.45 12.73 10.41
N GLY A 113 1.40 12.87 11.34
CA GLY A 113 1.14 13.08 12.77
C GLY A 113 0.96 11.74 13.49
N SER A 114 0.04 11.67 14.46
CA SER A 114 -0.19 10.45 15.23
C SER A 114 -1.04 9.42 14.46
N MET A 115 -0.65 8.15 14.51
CA MET A 115 -1.37 7.03 13.89
C MET A 115 -1.45 5.84 14.85
N CYS A 116 -2.62 5.19 14.91
CA CYS A 116 -2.87 4.00 15.71
C CYS A 116 -3.68 2.98 14.89
N GLY A 117 -3.54 1.69 15.21
CA GLY A 117 -4.50 0.68 14.77
C GLY A 117 -5.86 0.84 15.45
N VAL A 118 -6.87 0.08 15.05
CA VAL A 118 -8.23 0.19 15.59
C VAL A 118 -8.31 -0.17 17.09
N ALA A 119 -7.56 -1.17 17.54
CA ALA A 119 -7.44 -1.63 18.92
C ALA A 119 -5.99 -1.56 19.41
N PRO A 120 -5.43 -0.35 19.63
CA PRO A 120 -4.01 -0.15 19.90
C PRO A 120 -3.52 -0.76 21.22
N LYS A 121 -4.41 -1.11 22.16
CA LYS A 121 -4.05 -1.82 23.41
C LYS A 121 -4.23 -3.33 23.38
N ALA A 122 -4.77 -3.91 22.29
CA ALA A 122 -4.84 -5.36 22.15
C ALA A 122 -3.44 -6.00 22.09
N TYR A 123 -3.32 -7.22 22.60
CA TYR A 123 -2.15 -8.05 22.35
C TYR A 123 -2.16 -8.58 20.92
N VAL A 124 -0.99 -8.84 20.35
CA VAL A 124 -0.81 -9.39 19.01
C VAL A 124 -0.24 -10.80 19.09
N MET A 125 -0.82 -11.71 18.32
CA MET A 125 -0.36 -13.09 18.16
C MET A 125 -0.09 -13.34 16.68
N SER A 126 1.15 -13.68 16.32
CA SER A 126 1.59 -13.81 14.93
C SER A 126 1.65 -15.28 14.50
N TYR A 127 0.84 -15.65 13.51
CA TYR A 127 0.77 -16.99 12.93
C TYR A 127 1.18 -16.90 11.47
N ARG A 128 2.46 -17.14 11.23
CA ARG A 128 3.10 -16.92 9.95
C ARG A 128 2.92 -18.14 9.03
N VAL A 129 1.99 -18.02 8.09
CA VAL A 129 1.67 -19.06 7.10
C VAL A 129 2.14 -18.68 5.68
N PHE A 130 2.28 -17.39 5.39
CA PHE A 130 2.85 -16.90 4.12
C PHE A 130 4.33 -16.52 4.30
N TYR A 131 5.19 -17.01 3.41
CA TYR A 131 6.64 -16.74 3.43
C TYR A 131 7.21 -16.94 2.02
N GLU A 132 8.33 -16.30 1.72
CA GLU A 132 9.07 -16.59 0.49
C GLU A 132 9.77 -17.93 0.65
N SER A 133 9.49 -18.86 -0.23
CA SER A 133 10.07 -20.20 -0.21
C SER A 133 11.17 -20.37 -1.25
N VAL A 134 11.94 -21.45 -1.15
CA VAL A 134 13.01 -21.77 -2.12
C VAL A 134 12.50 -22.01 -3.55
N THR A 135 11.20 -22.24 -3.73
CA THR A 135 10.54 -22.32 -5.05
C THR A 135 9.76 -21.07 -5.45
N SER A 136 9.85 -19.98 -4.68
CA SER A 136 9.06 -18.74 -4.85
C SER A 136 7.55 -18.97 -4.85
N ASN A 137 7.11 -19.98 -4.10
CA ASN A 137 5.72 -20.22 -3.80
C ASN A 137 5.38 -19.59 -2.45
N GLY A 138 4.71 -18.44 -2.48
CA GLY A 138 4.37 -17.67 -1.29
C GLY A 138 3.14 -18.17 -0.52
N SER A 139 2.44 -19.22 -0.98
CA SER A 139 1.15 -19.66 -0.42
C SER A 139 1.28 -20.66 0.73
N PHE A 140 0.23 -20.80 1.54
CA PHE A 140 0.06 -21.96 2.43
C PHE A 140 -0.95 -22.95 1.86
N TYR A 141 -0.96 -24.19 2.38
CA TYR A 141 -1.98 -25.19 2.04
C TYR A 141 -2.78 -25.59 3.27
N THR A 142 -3.87 -26.33 3.04
CA THR A 142 -4.81 -26.81 4.06
C THR A 142 -4.13 -27.33 5.33
N THR A 143 -3.01 -28.06 5.22
CA THR A 143 -2.28 -28.61 6.38
C THR A 143 -1.72 -27.53 7.29
N GLU A 144 -1.03 -26.54 6.72
CA GLU A 144 -0.46 -25.43 7.47
C GLU A 144 -1.57 -24.53 8.02
N GLY A 145 -2.62 -24.31 7.22
CA GLY A 145 -3.76 -23.47 7.62
C GLY A 145 -4.53 -24.04 8.81
N ILE A 146 -4.83 -25.34 8.80
CA ILE A 146 -5.51 -26.01 9.92
C ILE A 146 -4.63 -26.00 11.16
N ALA A 147 -3.34 -26.32 11.03
CA ALA A 147 -2.41 -26.30 12.17
C ALA A 147 -2.35 -24.89 12.81
N ALA A 148 -2.33 -23.84 11.99
CA ALA A 148 -2.37 -22.47 12.48
C ALA A 148 -3.67 -22.16 13.23
N LEU A 149 -4.82 -22.53 12.70
CA LEU A 149 -6.12 -22.32 13.36
C LEU A 149 -6.25 -23.11 14.67
N GLU A 150 -5.74 -24.33 14.72
CA GLU A 150 -5.69 -25.13 15.96
C GLU A 150 -4.85 -24.44 17.04
N ASP A 151 -3.65 -23.98 16.69
CA ASP A 151 -2.79 -23.25 17.62
C ASP A 151 -3.40 -21.89 18.02
N ILE A 152 -4.09 -21.18 17.12
CA ILE A 152 -4.83 -19.94 17.44
C ILE A 152 -5.89 -20.18 18.51
N VAL A 153 -6.60 -21.31 18.43
CA VAL A 153 -7.60 -21.71 19.43
C VAL A 153 -6.93 -22.13 20.74
N LEU A 154 -5.87 -22.94 20.68
CA LEU A 154 -5.17 -23.44 21.87
C LEU A 154 -4.46 -22.35 22.65
N ASP A 155 -3.87 -21.39 21.93
CA ASP A 155 -3.23 -20.23 22.53
C ASP A 155 -4.27 -19.17 22.95
N GLY A 156 -5.57 -19.41 22.75
CA GLY A 156 -6.66 -18.62 23.32
C GLY A 156 -6.78 -17.21 22.76
N ALA A 157 -6.71 -17.06 21.44
CA ALA A 157 -7.05 -15.80 20.78
C ALA A 157 -8.54 -15.46 20.96
N ASP A 158 -8.85 -14.17 21.02
CA ASP A 158 -10.24 -13.67 21.08
C ASP A 158 -10.77 -13.34 19.67
N VAL A 159 -9.87 -12.86 18.81
CA VAL A 159 -10.16 -12.44 17.44
C VAL A 159 -9.08 -12.96 16.51
N VAL A 160 -9.44 -13.42 15.31
CA VAL A 160 -8.50 -13.73 14.24
C VAL A 160 -8.83 -12.95 12.98
N ASN A 161 -7.83 -12.28 12.42
CA ASN A 161 -7.89 -11.66 11.10
C ASN A 161 -7.24 -12.56 10.05
N ASN A 162 -7.98 -12.83 8.99
CA ASN A 162 -7.57 -13.62 7.85
C ASN A 162 -7.72 -12.79 6.57
N SER A 163 -6.64 -12.16 6.16
CA SER A 163 -6.59 -11.32 4.97
C SER A 163 -6.10 -12.10 3.75
N TRP A 164 -6.61 -13.31 3.56
CA TRP A 164 -6.22 -14.26 2.53
C TRP A 164 -7.43 -14.98 1.91
N GLY A 165 -7.20 -15.63 0.77
CA GLY A 165 -8.18 -16.44 0.04
C GLY A 165 -7.59 -17.00 -1.25
N GLY A 166 -8.20 -18.04 -1.80
CA GLY A 166 -7.76 -18.68 -3.04
C GLY A 166 -8.39 -18.08 -4.31
N GLY A 167 -9.28 -17.09 -4.17
CA GLY A 167 -10.04 -16.49 -5.28
C GLY A 167 -11.45 -17.06 -5.45
N PRO A 168 -12.19 -16.64 -6.48
CA PRO A 168 -13.60 -16.97 -6.64
C PRO A 168 -13.88 -18.47 -6.54
N TYR A 169 -14.79 -18.86 -5.65
CA TYR A 169 -15.21 -20.26 -5.44
C TYR A 169 -14.11 -21.24 -4.98
N SER A 170 -12.95 -20.74 -4.54
CA SER A 170 -11.81 -21.58 -4.13
C SER A 170 -11.94 -22.16 -2.72
N GLU A 171 -12.35 -21.32 -1.77
CA GLU A 171 -12.50 -21.66 -0.36
C GLU A 171 -13.98 -21.58 0.03
N GLY A 172 -14.44 -22.62 0.73
CA GLY A 172 -15.81 -22.79 1.19
C GLY A 172 -16.57 -23.92 0.52
N GLY A 173 -17.43 -24.59 1.30
CA GLY A 173 -18.30 -25.66 0.83
C GLY A 173 -18.40 -26.82 1.82
N ALA A 174 -19.32 -27.75 1.59
CA ALA A 174 -19.66 -28.80 2.56
C ALA A 174 -18.51 -29.78 2.92
N PHE A 175 -17.42 -29.78 2.15
CA PHE A 175 -16.28 -30.68 2.32
C PHE A 175 -14.94 -29.96 2.32
N ASP A 176 -14.95 -28.64 2.56
CA ASP A 176 -13.72 -27.88 2.71
C ASP A 176 -13.21 -28.00 4.17
N PRO A 177 -12.08 -28.67 4.40
CA PRO A 177 -11.53 -28.85 5.74
C PRO A 177 -10.98 -27.54 6.33
N LEU A 178 -10.53 -26.58 5.52
CA LEU A 178 -10.05 -25.28 6.00
C LEU A 178 -11.23 -24.41 6.45
N ASP A 179 -12.32 -24.36 5.67
CA ASP A 179 -13.58 -23.71 6.07
C ASP A 179 -14.17 -24.36 7.34
N THR A 180 -14.09 -25.69 7.45
CA THR A 180 -14.51 -26.40 8.66
C THR A 180 -13.68 -25.99 9.88
N ALA A 181 -12.37 -25.80 9.73
CA ALA A 181 -11.51 -25.32 10.80
C ALA A 181 -11.84 -23.88 11.20
N LEU A 182 -12.09 -22.98 10.24
CA LEU A 182 -12.56 -21.61 10.50
C LEU A 182 -13.89 -21.59 11.28
N ILE A 183 -14.86 -22.41 10.86
CA ILE A 183 -16.15 -22.56 11.57
C ILE A 183 -15.93 -23.07 13.00
N ASN A 184 -15.01 -24.01 13.21
CA ASN A 184 -14.71 -24.53 14.53
C ASN A 184 -14.01 -23.49 15.42
N ALA A 185 -13.17 -22.62 14.85
CA ALA A 185 -12.61 -21.48 15.57
C ALA A 185 -13.71 -20.51 16.04
N THR A 186 -14.70 -20.20 15.19
CA THR A 186 -15.89 -19.44 15.63
C THR A 186 -16.61 -20.15 16.78
N LYS A 187 -16.86 -21.46 16.66
CA LYS A 187 -17.54 -22.23 17.70
C LYS A 187 -16.76 -22.32 19.01
N ALA A 188 -15.44 -22.17 18.97
CA ALA A 188 -14.59 -22.05 20.15
C ALA A 188 -14.69 -20.68 20.84
N GLY A 189 -15.43 -19.73 20.26
CA GLY A 189 -15.65 -18.39 20.81
C GLY A 189 -14.78 -17.30 20.19
N ILE A 190 -14.03 -17.61 19.13
CA ILE A 190 -13.14 -16.65 18.46
C ILE A 190 -13.92 -15.88 17.41
N PHE A 191 -13.82 -14.55 17.39
CA PHE A 191 -14.34 -13.77 16.28
C PHE A 191 -13.44 -13.96 15.05
N VAL A 192 -14.00 -14.46 13.95
CA VAL A 192 -13.27 -14.69 12.70
C VAL A 192 -13.63 -13.62 11.67
N SER A 193 -12.64 -12.80 11.28
CA SER A 193 -12.75 -11.82 10.20
C SER A 193 -12.02 -12.31 8.96
N MET A 194 -12.73 -12.37 7.84
CA MET A 194 -12.21 -12.79 6.53
C MET A 194 -12.30 -11.63 5.53
N SER A 195 -11.26 -11.41 4.73
CA SER A 195 -11.36 -10.54 3.55
C SER A 195 -12.26 -11.16 2.48
N ALA A 196 -13.09 -10.35 1.79
CA ALA A 196 -14.01 -10.86 0.76
C ALA A 196 -13.34 -11.28 -0.56
N GLY A 197 -12.08 -10.90 -0.78
CA GLY A 197 -11.34 -11.09 -2.02
C GLY A 197 -11.34 -9.86 -2.94
N ASN A 198 -10.43 -9.87 -3.91
CA ASN A 198 -10.14 -8.73 -4.79
C ASN A 198 -10.44 -9.01 -6.28
N SER A 199 -11.42 -9.86 -6.57
CA SER A 199 -11.77 -10.32 -7.93
C SER A 199 -13.04 -9.66 -8.51
N GLY A 200 -13.51 -8.57 -7.91
CA GLY A 200 -14.62 -7.77 -8.43
C GLY A 200 -14.32 -7.12 -9.81
N PRO A 201 -15.29 -6.42 -10.41
CA PRO A 201 -16.58 -6.02 -9.85
C PRO A 201 -17.74 -6.96 -10.20
N ASN A 202 -17.47 -8.02 -10.98
CA ASN A 202 -18.51 -8.93 -11.44
C ASN A 202 -19.13 -9.72 -10.27
N LEU A 203 -20.38 -10.15 -10.44
CA LEU A 203 -21.07 -11.02 -9.48
C LEU A 203 -20.34 -12.36 -9.31
N GLY A 204 -20.44 -12.94 -8.12
CA GLY A 204 -19.90 -14.28 -7.86
C GLY A 204 -18.38 -14.34 -7.82
N THR A 205 -17.74 -13.33 -7.25
CA THR A 205 -16.28 -13.18 -7.22
C THR A 205 -15.69 -13.36 -5.83
N GLY A 206 -16.51 -13.64 -4.81
CA GLY A 206 -16.08 -13.91 -3.45
C GLY A 206 -15.73 -15.38 -3.19
N ASP A 207 -15.13 -15.60 -2.03
CA ASP A 207 -14.89 -16.88 -1.36
C ASP A 207 -15.33 -16.77 0.11
N HIS A 208 -15.17 -17.84 0.90
CA HIS A 208 -15.55 -17.87 2.33
C HIS A 208 -17.06 -17.58 2.55
N PRO A 209 -17.95 -18.50 2.13
CA PRO A 209 -19.39 -18.28 2.13
C PRO A 209 -20.07 -18.52 3.50
N SER A 210 -19.36 -19.00 4.52
CA SER A 210 -19.99 -19.45 5.77
C SER A 210 -20.69 -18.33 6.53
N SER A 211 -21.85 -18.64 7.11
CA SER A 211 -22.58 -17.73 8.01
C SER A 211 -21.95 -17.61 9.40
N GLU A 212 -20.97 -18.47 9.72
CA GLU A 212 -20.33 -18.54 11.04
C GLU A 212 -19.19 -17.52 11.20
N TYR A 213 -18.77 -16.82 10.14
CA TYR A 213 -17.74 -15.78 10.22
C TYR A 213 -18.10 -14.58 9.37
N ILE A 214 -17.38 -13.47 9.60
CA ILE A 214 -17.62 -12.20 8.92
C ILE A 214 -16.70 -12.07 7.70
N ASN A 215 -17.28 -11.73 6.55
CA ASN A 215 -16.61 -11.52 5.29
C ASN A 215 -16.70 -10.03 4.91
N VAL A 216 -15.55 -9.41 4.68
CA VAL A 216 -15.41 -7.94 4.68
C VAL A 216 -15.06 -7.41 3.29
N ALA A 217 -15.94 -6.57 2.74
CA ALA A 217 -15.73 -5.80 1.52
C ALA A 217 -14.85 -4.57 1.76
N ALA A 218 -14.21 -4.05 0.70
CA ALA A 218 -13.40 -2.85 0.75
C ALA A 218 -14.19 -1.62 0.27
N SER A 219 -14.17 -0.54 1.04
CA SER A 219 -14.65 0.78 0.65
C SER A 219 -13.50 1.80 0.55
N SER A 220 -13.76 2.88 -0.18
CA SER A 220 -12.91 4.07 -0.20
C SER A 220 -13.07 4.91 1.08
N THR A 221 -12.05 5.70 1.40
CA THR A 221 -12.07 6.72 2.45
C THR A 221 -12.23 8.12 1.86
N GLY A 222 -12.30 9.15 2.70
CA GLY A 222 -12.42 10.55 2.27
C GLY A 222 -11.15 11.14 1.65
N GLY A 223 -10.03 10.41 1.63
CA GLY A 223 -8.79 10.89 1.02
C GLY A 223 -7.70 9.85 0.89
N THR A 224 -6.65 10.20 0.16
CA THR A 224 -5.44 9.40 -0.07
C THR A 224 -4.21 10.28 -0.03
N LEU A 225 -3.05 9.71 0.22
CA LEU A 225 -1.77 10.42 0.09
C LEU A 225 -1.27 10.23 -1.34
N ALA A 226 -1.43 11.26 -2.16
CA ALA A 226 -0.98 11.23 -3.56
C ALA A 226 0.50 11.65 -3.65
N ALA A 227 1.18 11.19 -4.71
CA ALA A 227 2.59 11.46 -4.92
C ALA A 227 2.79 12.86 -5.51
N GLY A 228 3.31 13.79 -4.69
CA GLY A 228 3.95 15.03 -5.13
C GLY A 228 3.09 16.03 -5.91
N ARG A 229 3.63 17.24 -6.08
CA ARG A 229 3.05 18.32 -6.89
C ARG A 229 4.14 19.13 -7.57
N LEU A 230 3.82 19.69 -8.73
CA LEU A 230 4.65 20.65 -9.43
C LEU A 230 4.21 22.08 -9.08
N GLY A 231 5.17 22.99 -9.12
CA GLY A 231 4.95 24.43 -9.04
C GLY A 231 6.04 25.20 -9.76
N VAL A 232 5.93 26.52 -9.79
CA VAL A 232 6.96 27.43 -10.29
C VAL A 232 7.38 28.35 -9.15
N LYS A 233 8.67 28.39 -8.87
CA LYS A 233 9.24 29.19 -7.79
C LYS A 233 8.84 30.66 -7.95
N GLU A 234 8.45 31.28 -6.84
CA GLU A 234 7.99 32.68 -6.78
C GLU A 234 6.76 33.01 -7.66
N ASN A 235 6.04 32.01 -8.18
CA ASN A 235 4.80 32.21 -8.90
C ASN A 235 3.61 31.57 -8.15
N PRO A 236 2.77 32.35 -7.44
CA PRO A 236 1.64 31.82 -6.69
C PRO A 236 0.49 31.32 -7.56
N GLU A 237 0.43 31.67 -8.84
CA GLU A 237 -0.60 31.21 -9.78
C GLU A 237 -0.29 29.82 -10.35
N LEU A 238 0.98 29.40 -10.30
CA LEU A 238 1.45 28.11 -10.80
C LEU A 238 1.95 27.24 -9.64
N GLN A 239 1.01 26.81 -8.82
CA GLN A 239 1.26 25.96 -7.66
C GLN A 239 0.30 24.77 -7.66
N ASN A 240 0.70 23.69 -7.00
CA ASN A 240 -0.11 22.49 -6.82
C ASN A 240 -0.54 21.79 -8.13
N LEU A 241 0.26 21.90 -9.19
CA LEU A 241 0.00 21.26 -10.47
C LEU A 241 0.16 19.75 -10.31
N ALA A 242 -0.87 18.99 -10.67
CA ALA A 242 -0.86 17.54 -10.50
C ALA A 242 -0.04 16.87 -11.59
N TYR A 243 0.65 15.78 -11.26
CA TYR A 243 1.40 15.00 -12.23
C TYR A 243 1.15 13.49 -12.10
N ALA A 244 1.37 12.78 -13.20
CA ALA A 244 1.50 11.33 -13.24
C ALA A 244 2.95 10.93 -13.55
N THR A 245 3.38 9.77 -13.08
CA THR A 245 4.76 9.27 -13.28
C THR A 245 4.89 8.47 -14.57
N SER A 246 6.12 8.36 -15.09
CA SER A 246 6.46 7.42 -16.16
C SER A 246 6.69 6.01 -15.61
N THR A 247 6.43 5.00 -16.44
CA THR A 247 6.79 3.60 -16.12
C THR A 247 8.17 3.20 -16.67
N PHE A 248 8.97 4.20 -17.07
CA PHE A 248 10.30 4.06 -17.66
C PHE A 248 11.17 5.26 -17.26
N GLY A 249 12.47 5.15 -17.54
CA GLY A 249 13.45 6.18 -17.20
C GLY A 249 14.02 6.04 -15.80
N GLY A 250 14.68 7.11 -15.35
CA GLY A 250 15.25 7.21 -14.02
C GLY A 250 14.19 7.26 -12.92
N SER A 251 14.54 6.76 -11.73
CA SER A 251 13.68 6.83 -10.55
C SER A 251 13.57 8.26 -10.02
N LEU A 252 12.38 8.64 -9.55
CA LEU A 252 12.19 9.88 -8.79
C LEU A 252 12.66 9.69 -7.35
N PRO A 253 13.48 10.61 -6.78
CA PRO A 253 13.70 10.60 -5.35
C PRO A 253 12.37 10.85 -4.64
N LEU A 254 12.12 10.18 -3.51
CA LEU A 254 10.89 10.33 -2.74
C LEU A 254 11.09 11.35 -1.61
N GLY A 255 10.07 12.13 -1.30
CA GLY A 255 10.04 12.99 -0.11
C GLY A 255 10.97 14.21 -0.21
N GLN A 256 11.24 14.70 -1.41
CA GLN A 256 12.12 15.84 -1.67
C GLN A 256 11.43 16.93 -2.48
N VAL A 257 11.87 18.17 -2.28
CA VAL A 257 11.60 19.28 -3.21
C VAL A 257 12.86 19.49 -4.05
N LEU A 258 12.72 19.35 -5.36
CA LEU A 258 13.79 19.53 -6.33
C LEU A 258 13.53 20.80 -7.14
N GLU A 259 14.58 21.51 -7.50
CA GLU A 259 14.49 22.67 -8.37
C GLU A 259 15.15 22.39 -9.72
N TYR A 260 14.45 22.74 -10.80
CA TYR A 260 14.98 22.65 -12.15
C TYR A 260 14.64 23.93 -12.92
N ASP A 261 15.61 24.55 -13.56
CA ASP A 261 15.28 25.45 -14.68
C ASP A 261 14.55 24.63 -15.74
N TYR A 262 13.38 25.05 -16.20
CA TYR A 262 12.69 24.40 -17.30
C TYR A 262 12.75 25.21 -18.59
N LEU A 263 12.78 24.50 -19.72
CA LEU A 263 12.79 25.08 -21.06
C LEU A 263 11.70 24.44 -21.92
N PRO A 264 10.69 25.20 -22.36
CA PRO A 264 9.70 24.71 -23.29
C PRO A 264 10.30 24.40 -24.65
N SER A 265 10.04 23.21 -25.17
CA SER A 265 10.36 22.82 -26.56
C SER A 265 9.82 23.83 -27.58
N MET A 266 8.65 24.44 -27.32
CA MET A 266 8.06 25.49 -28.15
C MET A 266 8.95 26.75 -28.25
N ALA A 267 9.71 27.08 -27.20
CA ALA A 267 10.62 28.22 -27.19
C ALA A 267 11.95 27.91 -27.91
N VAL A 268 12.29 26.63 -28.05
CA VAL A 268 13.49 26.16 -28.75
C VAL A 268 13.24 26.04 -30.26
N ASP A 269 12.23 25.24 -30.63
CA ASP A 269 11.87 24.99 -32.01
C ASP A 269 10.36 24.72 -32.13
N PRO A 270 9.57 25.69 -32.62
CA PRO A 270 8.15 25.53 -32.86
C PRO A 270 7.80 24.38 -33.82
N ALA A 271 8.72 23.98 -34.72
CA ALA A 271 8.51 22.85 -35.61
C ALA A 271 8.70 21.49 -34.90
N ASN A 272 9.44 21.46 -33.79
CA ASN A 272 9.69 20.26 -32.98
C ASN A 272 9.14 20.38 -31.55
N VAL A 273 8.00 21.07 -31.38
CA VAL A 273 7.30 21.19 -30.08
C VAL A 273 6.89 19.83 -29.48
N LEU A 274 6.73 18.83 -30.34
CA LEU A 274 6.41 17.47 -29.94
C LEU A 274 7.65 16.68 -29.50
N GLY A 275 8.86 17.13 -29.79
CA GLY A 275 10.08 16.37 -29.48
C GLY A 275 10.22 15.04 -30.22
N CYS A 276 9.62 14.94 -31.40
CA CYS A 276 9.70 13.72 -32.20
C CYS A 276 11.03 13.62 -32.94
N ASP A 277 11.63 14.76 -33.27
CA ASP A 277 12.95 14.84 -33.87
C ASP A 277 14.01 15.16 -32.81
N ALA A 278 15.26 14.80 -33.08
CA ALA A 278 16.37 15.12 -32.19
C ALA A 278 16.64 16.64 -32.15
N TRP A 279 17.02 17.14 -30.98
CA TRP A 279 17.56 18.49 -30.84
C TRP A 279 19.08 18.52 -30.94
N PRO A 280 19.69 19.69 -31.23
CA PRO A 280 21.13 19.85 -31.08
C PRO A 280 21.60 19.45 -29.68
N ALA A 281 22.82 18.91 -29.60
CA ALA A 281 23.46 18.66 -28.31
C ALA A 281 23.47 19.95 -27.47
N ASP A 282 23.36 19.77 -26.16
CA ASP A 282 23.35 20.82 -25.15
C ASP A 282 22.14 21.77 -25.12
N THR A 283 21.10 21.52 -25.93
CA THR A 283 19.88 22.36 -25.96
C THR A 283 19.21 22.47 -24.58
N PHE A 284 19.19 21.38 -23.82
CA PHE A 284 18.54 21.30 -22.51
C PHE A 284 19.53 21.06 -21.36
N THR A 285 20.83 21.33 -21.56
CA THR A 285 21.87 21.00 -20.57
C THR A 285 21.54 21.50 -19.17
N GLY A 286 21.33 20.54 -18.25
CA GLY A 286 21.03 20.82 -16.84
C GLY A 286 19.60 21.29 -16.56
N LYS A 287 18.71 21.26 -17.56
CA LYS A 287 17.34 21.79 -17.48
C LYS A 287 16.29 20.67 -17.57
N ALA A 288 15.09 20.98 -17.11
CA ALA A 288 13.90 20.21 -17.37
C ALA A 288 13.33 20.57 -18.76
N ALA A 289 13.17 19.61 -19.66
CA ALA A 289 12.51 19.86 -20.94
C ALA A 289 10.98 19.79 -20.78
N LEU A 290 10.27 20.84 -21.20
CA LEU A 290 8.79 20.85 -21.24
C LEU A 290 8.32 20.58 -22.67
N ILE A 291 7.70 19.42 -22.90
CA ILE A 291 7.41 18.87 -24.24
C ILE A 291 5.92 18.61 -24.39
N SER A 292 5.35 18.99 -25.53
CA SER A 292 3.93 18.72 -25.81
C SER A 292 3.72 17.26 -26.22
N ARG A 293 2.66 16.63 -25.70
CA ARG A 293 2.18 15.33 -26.17
C ARG A 293 1.72 15.45 -27.63
N GLY A 294 1.97 14.40 -28.40
CA GLY A 294 1.54 14.35 -29.79
C GLY A 294 1.66 12.96 -30.38
N THR A 295 2.11 12.87 -31.62
CA THR A 295 2.07 11.66 -32.45
C THR A 295 3.16 10.64 -32.14
N CYS A 296 4.35 11.06 -31.76
CA CYS A 296 5.43 10.15 -31.36
C CYS A 296 5.27 9.64 -29.91
N GLU A 297 5.86 8.48 -29.65
CA GLU A 297 5.85 7.84 -28.33
C GLU A 297 6.59 8.63 -27.26
N PHE A 298 6.23 8.42 -25.99
CA PHE A 298 6.85 9.13 -24.86
C PHE A 298 8.33 8.83 -24.72
N GLY A 299 8.76 7.57 -24.93
CA GLY A 299 10.16 7.18 -24.89
C GLY A 299 11.03 7.99 -25.84
N VAL A 300 10.60 8.20 -27.08
CA VAL A 300 11.30 9.03 -28.08
C VAL A 300 11.46 10.46 -27.60
N LYS A 301 10.39 11.08 -27.07
CA LYS A 301 10.41 12.47 -26.58
C LYS A 301 11.45 12.65 -25.48
N VAL A 302 11.40 11.77 -24.49
CA VAL A 302 12.29 11.84 -23.31
C VAL A 302 13.73 11.53 -23.72
N LEU A 303 13.95 10.51 -24.57
CA LEU A 303 15.28 10.16 -25.05
C LEU A 303 15.92 11.28 -25.89
N ASN A 304 15.16 11.93 -26.77
CA ASN A 304 15.65 13.06 -27.57
C ASN A 304 16.06 14.24 -26.68
N ALA A 305 15.31 14.53 -25.62
CA ALA A 305 15.64 15.58 -24.68
C ALA A 305 16.85 15.21 -23.81
N GLU A 306 16.95 13.96 -23.36
CA GLU A 306 18.10 13.43 -22.61
C GLU A 306 19.39 13.53 -23.43
N GLN A 307 19.35 13.10 -24.70
CA GLN A 307 20.48 13.22 -25.63
C GLN A 307 20.90 14.67 -25.88
N ALA A 308 19.97 15.61 -25.71
CA ALA A 308 20.22 17.05 -25.78
C ALA A 308 20.56 17.68 -24.42
N GLY A 309 20.83 16.87 -23.38
CA GLY A 309 21.36 17.31 -22.09
C GLY A 309 20.32 17.54 -20.98
N ALA A 310 19.04 17.23 -21.22
CA ALA A 310 18.00 17.36 -20.20
C ALA A 310 18.29 16.43 -19.01
N VAL A 311 17.98 16.91 -17.80
CA VAL A 311 18.10 16.12 -16.56
C VAL A 311 16.74 15.65 -16.04
N PHE A 312 15.66 16.18 -16.62
CA PHE A 312 14.28 15.85 -16.29
C PHE A 312 13.38 16.19 -17.48
N VAL A 313 12.26 15.50 -17.66
CA VAL A 313 11.30 15.80 -18.73
C VAL A 313 9.88 15.89 -18.19
N ILE A 314 9.19 16.95 -18.56
CA ILE A 314 7.76 17.14 -18.31
C ILE A 314 7.05 17.04 -19.66
N VAL A 315 6.15 16.07 -19.79
CA VAL A 315 5.27 15.98 -20.96
C VAL A 315 3.89 16.50 -20.56
N TYR A 316 3.38 17.50 -21.27
CA TYR A 316 2.02 17.98 -21.02
C TYR A 316 1.05 17.51 -22.10
N ASN A 317 -0.20 17.32 -21.72
CA ASN A 317 -1.20 16.77 -22.62
C ASN A 317 -1.51 17.69 -23.82
N HIS A 318 -2.13 17.12 -24.84
CA HIS A 318 -2.59 17.84 -26.04
C HIS A 318 -4.06 18.26 -25.87
N ALA A 319 -4.55 19.11 -26.80
CA ALA A 319 -5.91 19.69 -26.77
C ALA A 319 -7.02 18.68 -26.57
N ASP A 320 -7.02 17.61 -27.37
CA ASP A 320 -8.09 16.62 -27.32
C ASP A 320 -8.05 15.77 -26.04
N GLY A 321 -6.89 15.70 -25.36
CA GLY A 321 -6.72 14.99 -24.09
C GLY A 321 -7.08 15.81 -22.85
N GLY A 322 -7.13 17.14 -22.97
CA GLY A 322 -7.40 18.06 -21.85
C GLY A 322 -6.51 17.81 -20.64
N ASP A 323 -7.08 17.94 -19.43
CA ASP A 323 -6.34 17.80 -18.16
C ASP A 323 -6.29 16.37 -17.63
N SER A 324 -6.67 15.39 -18.44
CA SER A 324 -6.56 13.98 -18.04
C SER A 324 -5.10 13.57 -17.93
N LEU A 325 -4.68 13.17 -16.72
CA LEU A 325 -3.34 12.62 -16.50
C LEU A 325 -3.22 11.22 -17.10
N THR A 326 -2.06 10.93 -17.69
CA THR A 326 -1.76 9.65 -18.33
C THR A 326 -0.42 9.12 -17.83
N ASN A 327 -0.37 7.85 -17.41
CA ASN A 327 0.89 7.18 -17.12
C ASN A 327 1.65 6.94 -18.43
N MET A 328 2.86 7.47 -18.54
CA MET A 328 3.64 7.37 -19.77
C MET A 328 4.31 5.99 -19.88
N ALA A 329 3.96 5.26 -20.94
CA ALA A 329 4.59 3.97 -21.28
C ALA A 329 5.89 4.16 -22.09
N PRO A 330 6.85 3.21 -22.00
CA PRO A 330 8.17 3.35 -22.63
C PRO A 330 8.14 3.44 -24.16
N GLY A 331 7.19 2.79 -24.82
CA GLY A 331 7.29 2.60 -26.27
C GLY A 331 8.48 1.71 -26.65
N GLU A 332 8.97 1.83 -27.88
CA GLU A 332 10.09 1.04 -28.40
C GLU A 332 11.44 1.45 -27.79
N VAL A 333 11.66 2.75 -27.57
CA VAL A 333 12.98 3.26 -27.14
C VAL A 333 13.06 3.69 -25.68
N GLY A 334 11.94 3.72 -24.94
CA GLY A 334 11.92 4.19 -23.54
C GLY A 334 12.79 3.39 -22.58
N GLY A 335 13.15 2.15 -22.91
CA GLY A 335 14.11 1.36 -22.13
C GLY A 335 15.56 1.89 -22.16
N GLN A 336 15.85 2.85 -23.06
CA GLN A 336 17.16 3.51 -23.14
C GLN A 336 17.24 4.78 -22.29
N VAL A 337 16.10 5.29 -21.82
CA VAL A 337 16.02 6.53 -21.04
C VAL A 337 16.57 6.30 -19.64
N THR A 338 17.40 7.22 -19.14
CA THR A 338 17.98 7.13 -17.79
C THR A 338 17.56 8.27 -16.86
N ILE A 339 16.94 9.33 -17.41
CA ILE A 339 16.45 10.47 -16.62
C ILE A 339 14.98 10.29 -16.21
N PRO A 340 14.52 10.91 -15.11
CA PRO A 340 13.13 10.85 -14.72
C PRO A 340 12.23 11.70 -15.62
N SER A 341 10.94 11.33 -15.69
CA SER A 341 9.94 12.12 -16.41
C SER A 341 8.55 12.04 -15.78
N VAL A 342 7.75 13.10 -15.97
CA VAL A 342 6.37 13.19 -15.46
C VAL A 342 5.42 13.73 -16.51
N PHE A 343 4.13 13.48 -16.31
CA PHE A 343 3.06 13.90 -17.20
C PHE A 343 2.12 14.86 -16.50
N ILE A 344 1.75 15.97 -17.15
CA ILE A 344 0.80 16.96 -16.62
C ILE A 344 -0.38 17.23 -17.57
N GLY A 345 -1.44 17.83 -17.02
CA GLY A 345 -2.60 18.26 -17.78
C GLY A 345 -2.25 19.32 -18.84
N GLN A 346 -3.11 19.47 -19.85
CA GLN A 346 -2.89 20.44 -20.91
C GLN A 346 -2.88 21.88 -20.38
N THR A 347 -3.83 22.23 -19.53
CA THR A 347 -3.98 23.58 -18.97
C THR A 347 -2.71 23.99 -18.23
N ASP A 348 -2.21 23.11 -17.36
CA ASP A 348 -0.99 23.33 -16.59
C ASP A 348 0.24 23.48 -17.50
N GLY A 349 0.38 22.61 -18.51
CA GLY A 349 1.47 22.69 -19.47
C GLY A 349 1.47 23.98 -20.28
N ASN A 350 0.31 24.42 -20.77
CA ASN A 350 0.18 25.70 -21.46
C ASN A 350 0.50 26.87 -20.55
N ALA A 351 0.14 26.80 -19.27
CA ALA A 351 0.43 27.84 -18.30
C ALA A 351 1.95 27.94 -18.00
N LEU A 352 2.66 26.80 -17.93
CA LEU A 352 4.13 26.78 -17.86
C LEU A 352 4.78 27.38 -19.12
N VAL A 353 4.27 27.05 -20.32
CA VAL A 353 4.75 27.65 -21.58
C VAL A 353 4.53 29.16 -21.59
N ALA A 354 3.35 29.63 -21.17
CA ALA A 354 3.03 31.05 -21.09
C ALA A 354 3.93 31.77 -20.09
N ASN A 355 4.13 31.21 -18.89
CA ASN A 355 5.02 31.80 -17.89
C ASN A 355 6.44 31.98 -18.41
N TYR A 356 7.01 30.99 -19.12
CA TYR A 356 8.31 31.14 -19.75
C TYR A 356 8.31 32.22 -20.84
N THR A 357 7.28 32.23 -21.69
CA THR A 357 7.24 33.13 -22.87
C THR A 357 7.04 34.60 -22.47
N ASP A 358 6.19 34.84 -21.47
CA ASP A 358 5.80 36.18 -21.06
C ASP A 358 6.83 36.83 -20.12
N ASN A 359 7.51 36.02 -19.30
CA ASN A 359 8.38 36.50 -18.22
C ASN A 359 9.88 36.12 -18.40
N GLY A 360 10.20 35.23 -19.34
CA GLY A 360 11.56 34.83 -19.68
C GLY A 360 12.10 33.63 -18.89
N ALA A 361 13.38 33.32 -19.07
CA ALA A 361 14.01 32.13 -18.47
C ALA A 361 14.19 32.25 -16.95
N GLU A 362 14.33 33.46 -16.41
CA GLU A 362 14.54 33.68 -14.96
C GLU A 362 13.30 33.31 -14.13
N SER A 363 12.10 33.38 -14.71
CA SER A 363 10.85 32.97 -14.07
C SER A 363 10.52 31.49 -14.29
N ALA A 364 11.39 30.73 -14.95
CA ALA A 364 11.16 29.34 -15.35
C ALA A 364 11.89 28.35 -14.43
N VAL A 365 11.80 28.56 -13.12
CA VAL A 365 12.34 27.64 -12.12
C VAL A 365 11.19 26.77 -11.61
N LEU A 366 11.21 25.50 -12.00
CA LEU A 366 10.27 24.48 -11.53
C LEU A 366 10.59 24.12 -10.09
N GLU A 367 9.56 24.12 -9.24
CA GLU A 367 9.59 23.49 -7.92
C GLU A 367 8.88 22.14 -8.03
N PHE A 368 9.65 21.06 -8.05
CA PHE A 368 9.15 19.70 -8.17
C PHE A 368 9.15 19.01 -6.81
N SER A 369 7.98 18.96 -6.18
CA SER A 369 7.80 18.24 -4.94
C SER A 369 7.43 16.79 -5.22
N THR A 370 8.19 15.89 -4.63
CA THR A 370 7.90 14.44 -4.51
C THR A 370 7.41 14.09 -3.11
N ILE A 371 7.13 15.11 -2.30
CA ILE A 371 6.53 14.94 -0.97
C ILE A 371 5.06 14.56 -1.16
N ALA A 372 4.61 13.52 -0.45
CA ALA A 372 3.21 13.13 -0.51
C ALA A 372 2.30 14.28 -0.02
N PHE A 373 1.05 14.29 -0.48
CA PHE A 373 0.08 15.27 -0.02
C PHE A 373 -1.31 14.65 0.10
N GLN A 374 -2.12 15.20 0.99
CA GLN A 374 -3.50 14.80 1.16
C GLN A 374 -4.33 15.20 -0.08
N SER A 375 -4.82 14.20 -0.81
CA SER A 375 -5.79 14.37 -1.88
C SER A 375 -7.16 13.87 -1.43
N GLY A 376 -8.23 14.58 -1.79
CA GLY A 376 -9.59 14.17 -1.49
C GLY A 376 -10.02 12.93 -2.28
N ASN A 377 -10.93 12.15 -1.73
CA ASN A 377 -11.54 10.99 -2.40
C ASN A 377 -13.04 10.94 -2.04
N THR A 378 -13.86 10.26 -2.84
CA THR A 378 -15.26 10.03 -2.47
C THR A 378 -15.31 8.89 -1.44
N PRO A 379 -15.71 9.15 -0.19
CA PRO A 379 -15.77 8.13 0.85
C PRO A 379 -16.91 7.14 0.60
N ASP A 380 -16.82 5.98 1.26
CA ASP A 380 -17.89 4.98 1.38
C ASP A 380 -18.39 4.39 0.05
N VAL A 381 -17.54 4.41 -0.98
CA VAL A 381 -17.79 3.74 -2.26
C VAL A 381 -17.15 2.36 -2.21
N ILE A 382 -17.91 1.31 -2.48
CA ILE A 382 -17.32 -0.03 -2.59
C ILE A 382 -16.45 -0.09 -3.84
N VAL A 383 -15.15 -0.28 -3.63
CA VAL A 383 -14.16 -0.21 -4.71
C VAL A 383 -14.32 -1.34 -5.73
N GLY A 384 -13.92 -1.07 -6.98
CA GLY A 384 -14.17 -1.96 -8.11
C GLY A 384 -13.60 -3.37 -7.93
N PHE A 385 -12.41 -3.48 -7.35
CA PHE A 385 -11.78 -4.78 -7.10
C PHE A 385 -12.46 -5.59 -5.99
N SER A 386 -13.23 -4.97 -5.08
CA SER A 386 -13.84 -5.71 -3.98
C SER A 386 -14.78 -6.76 -4.55
N SER A 387 -14.53 -8.03 -4.21
CA SER A 387 -15.34 -9.16 -4.64
C SER A 387 -16.81 -9.02 -4.24
N ARG A 388 -17.69 -9.57 -5.07
CA ARG A 388 -19.15 -9.42 -4.98
C ARG A 388 -19.84 -10.77 -4.85
N GLY A 389 -20.92 -10.78 -4.09
CA GLY A 389 -21.85 -11.89 -4.07
C GLY A 389 -22.66 -12.05 -5.37
N PRO A 390 -23.60 -13.01 -5.40
CA PRO A 390 -23.78 -14.04 -4.37
C PRO A 390 -22.57 -14.99 -4.32
N ASN A 391 -22.25 -15.52 -3.15
CA ASN A 391 -21.12 -16.44 -3.00
C ASN A 391 -21.51 -17.88 -3.38
N VAL A 392 -20.56 -18.82 -3.29
CA VAL A 392 -20.81 -20.27 -3.41
C VAL A 392 -22.06 -20.64 -2.61
N GLY A 393 -22.99 -21.38 -3.21
CA GLY A 393 -24.24 -21.78 -2.56
C GLY A 393 -25.33 -20.71 -2.49
N ASN A 394 -25.19 -19.60 -3.23
CA ASN A 394 -26.15 -18.48 -3.26
C ASN A 394 -26.36 -17.80 -1.89
N VAL A 395 -25.32 -17.79 -1.05
CA VAL A 395 -25.36 -17.10 0.25
C VAL A 395 -25.10 -15.60 0.05
N LEU A 396 -25.80 -14.78 0.84
CA LEU A 396 -25.58 -13.34 0.89
C LEU A 396 -24.24 -13.06 1.59
N LYS A 397 -23.24 -12.68 0.78
CA LYS A 397 -21.92 -12.17 1.19
C LYS A 397 -21.48 -11.09 0.19
N PRO A 398 -20.54 -10.20 0.53
CA PRO A 398 -19.92 -9.99 1.86
C PRO A 398 -20.93 -9.47 2.90
N ASP A 399 -20.62 -9.58 4.19
CA ASP A 399 -21.52 -9.19 5.29
C ASP A 399 -21.48 -7.68 5.59
N ILE A 400 -20.27 -7.12 5.54
CA ILE A 400 -19.99 -5.72 5.88
C ILE A 400 -18.90 -5.15 4.98
N ALA A 401 -18.80 -3.82 4.91
CA ALA A 401 -17.71 -3.13 4.24
C ALA A 401 -16.92 -2.28 5.25
N ALA A 402 -15.62 -2.17 5.04
CA ALA A 402 -14.72 -1.32 5.82
C ALA A 402 -13.67 -0.65 4.91
N PRO A 403 -12.98 0.40 5.39
CA PRO A 403 -11.92 1.06 4.62
C PRO A 403 -10.86 0.08 4.13
N GLY A 404 -10.68 -0.01 2.80
CA GLY A 404 -9.73 -0.93 2.18
C GLY A 404 -9.01 -0.37 0.95
N GLN A 405 -9.15 0.92 0.66
CA GLN A 405 -8.46 1.59 -0.43
C GLN A 405 -7.44 2.58 0.12
N ASN A 406 -6.18 2.42 -0.29
CA ASN A 406 -5.05 3.28 0.04
C ASN A 406 -4.93 3.51 1.56
N ILE A 407 -5.03 2.42 2.31
CA ILE A 407 -4.88 2.43 3.77
C ILE A 407 -3.39 2.57 4.08
N LEU A 408 -3.03 3.66 4.77
CA LEU A 408 -1.70 3.85 5.32
C LEU A 408 -1.61 3.05 6.63
N ALA A 409 -0.61 2.17 6.72
CA ALA A 409 -0.26 1.45 7.95
C ALA A 409 1.24 1.12 7.92
N GLN A 410 1.74 0.43 8.95
CA GLN A 410 3.15 0.06 9.02
C GLN A 410 3.47 -1.16 8.14
N GLY A 411 4.54 -1.09 7.36
CA GLY A 411 4.89 -2.01 6.28
C GLY A 411 4.71 -1.38 4.90
N TYR A 412 5.16 -2.08 3.85
CA TYR A 412 5.14 -1.58 2.46
C TYR A 412 5.83 -0.21 2.28
N THR A 413 6.94 0.02 2.96
CA THR A 413 7.63 1.32 2.88
C THR A 413 8.16 1.58 1.46
N ASP A 414 7.70 2.67 0.83
CA ASP A 414 8.06 3.01 -0.54
C ASP A 414 9.56 3.31 -0.68
N GLY A 415 10.17 2.79 -1.75
CA GLY A 415 11.59 3.00 -2.06
C GLY A 415 12.56 2.27 -1.13
N VAL A 416 12.07 1.44 -0.21
CA VAL A 416 12.87 0.68 0.74
C VAL A 416 12.80 -0.82 0.41
N THR A 417 13.93 -1.51 0.53
CA THR A 417 14.07 -2.95 0.26
C THR A 417 14.59 -3.69 1.48
N GLY A 418 14.53 -5.03 1.47
CA GLY A 418 14.97 -5.85 2.59
C GLY A 418 14.04 -5.73 3.79
N GLU A 419 14.54 -5.97 5.00
CA GLU A 419 13.72 -5.97 6.21
C GLU A 419 13.16 -4.58 6.55
N ASP A 420 13.89 -3.51 6.24
CA ASP A 420 13.49 -2.13 6.54
C ASP A 420 12.14 -1.74 5.92
N ARG A 421 11.71 -2.43 4.84
CA ARG A 421 10.42 -2.19 4.20
C ARG A 421 9.22 -2.54 5.08
N HIS A 422 9.44 -3.35 6.12
CA HIS A 422 8.44 -3.73 7.12
C HIS A 422 8.33 -2.71 8.25
N LEU A 423 9.33 -1.84 8.40
CA LEU A 423 9.49 -0.97 9.57
C LEU A 423 8.98 0.46 9.36
N GLY A 424 8.96 0.95 8.12
CA GLY A 424 8.33 2.23 7.78
C GLY A 424 6.84 2.09 7.44
N TYR A 425 6.29 3.06 6.72
CA TYR A 425 4.85 3.17 6.45
C TYR A 425 4.54 3.20 4.96
N GLY A 426 3.42 2.59 4.57
CA GLY A 426 3.04 2.42 3.18
C GLY A 426 1.53 2.38 2.97
N GLN A 427 1.06 2.85 1.81
CA GLN A 427 -0.34 2.72 1.42
C GLN A 427 -0.59 1.40 0.65
N ALA A 428 -1.56 0.61 1.11
CA ALA A 428 -1.99 -0.61 0.42
C ALA A 428 -3.52 -0.61 0.17
N SER A 429 -3.95 -1.33 -0.85
CA SER A 429 -5.36 -1.48 -1.23
C SER A 429 -5.73 -2.96 -1.32
N GLY A 430 -6.87 -3.32 -0.76
CA GLY A 430 -7.41 -4.66 -0.78
C GLY A 430 -8.52 -4.84 0.27
N THR A 431 -9.37 -5.85 0.06
CA THR A 431 -10.21 -6.38 1.15
C THR A 431 -9.36 -6.90 2.31
N SER A 432 -8.11 -7.26 2.05
CA SER A 432 -7.07 -7.52 3.04
C SER A 432 -6.80 -6.37 4.01
N MET A 433 -6.97 -5.11 3.59
CA MET A 433 -6.84 -3.93 4.46
C MET A 433 -8.18 -3.56 5.12
N ALA A 434 -9.31 -4.02 4.55
CA ALA A 434 -10.63 -3.83 5.14
C ALA A 434 -10.91 -4.78 6.31
N SER A 435 -10.58 -6.07 6.16
CA SER A 435 -10.76 -7.08 7.22
C SER A 435 -10.17 -6.68 8.58
N PRO A 436 -8.92 -6.18 8.69
CA PRO A 436 -8.33 -5.83 9.98
C PRO A 436 -9.02 -4.64 10.67
N HIS A 437 -9.73 -3.77 9.93
CA HIS A 437 -10.56 -2.74 10.56
C HIS A 437 -11.74 -3.35 11.31
N VAL A 438 -12.37 -4.40 10.75
CA VAL A 438 -13.46 -5.13 11.40
C VAL A 438 -12.92 -5.98 12.55
N ALA A 439 -11.81 -6.68 12.33
CA ALA A 439 -11.16 -7.48 13.37
C ALA A 439 -10.72 -6.64 14.58
N GLY A 440 -10.16 -5.44 14.36
CA GLY A 440 -9.82 -4.55 15.47
C GLY A 440 -11.03 -3.86 16.11
N THR A 441 -12.20 -3.84 15.45
CA THR A 441 -13.44 -3.31 16.04
C THR A 441 -14.16 -4.34 16.93
N ALA A 442 -14.06 -5.62 16.56
CA ALA A 442 -14.60 -6.75 17.30
C ALA A 442 -13.84 -6.96 18.61
#